data_AF-A0A937QE24-F1
#
_entry.id   AF-A0A937QE24-F1
#
_cell.length_a   1.000
_cell.length_b   1.000
_cell.length_c   1.000
_cell.angle_alpha   90.00
_cell.angle_beta   90.00
_cell.angle_gamma   90.00
#
_symmetry.space_group_name_H-M   'P 1'
#
loop_
_entity.id
_entity.type
_entity.pdbx_description
1 polymer ?
#
loop_
_entity_poly.entity_id
_entity_poly.type
_entity_poly.pdbx_seq_one_letter_code
_entity_poly.pdbx_strand_id
1 'polypeptide(L)'
;MSKISRNAPCPCGSGKKYKKCCLPLQDGKRQPSTPKKQFIAVYTDLDKLSNSVVDLIEENKLDEAEAVSRRLLADYPDQIDGLNRLAQVYEARGEKGKAAEYYGKAADFAKSMPGFDQESVDWYLSQVSRMKSGD
;
A
#
# COMPACT_ATOMS: atom_id res chain seq x y z
N MET A 1 -28.10 -10.32 44.84
CA MET A 1 -26.68 -10.03 44.53
C MET A 1 -26.59 -8.67 43.86
N SER A 2 -25.84 -7.74 44.45
CA SER A 2 -25.73 -6.36 43.97
C SER A 2 -24.96 -6.32 42.65
N LYS A 3 -25.57 -5.82 41.58
CA LYS A 3 -24.88 -5.61 40.30
C LYS A 3 -23.79 -4.54 40.52
N ILE A 4 -22.54 -4.90 40.29
CA ILE A 4 -21.41 -3.96 40.36
C ILE A 4 -21.62 -2.88 39.30
N SER A 5 -21.60 -1.61 39.70
CA SER A 5 -21.75 -0.48 38.77
C SER A 5 -20.59 -0.43 37.77
N ARG A 6 -20.88 -0.17 36.50
CA ARG A 6 -19.90 -0.09 35.40
C ARG A 6 -18.74 0.88 35.68
N ASN A 7 -18.97 1.92 36.47
CA ASN A 7 -17.96 2.94 36.79
C ASN A 7 -17.28 2.70 38.16
N ALA A 8 -17.71 1.73 38.94
CA ALA A 8 -17.10 1.41 40.24
C ALA A 8 -15.69 0.81 40.07
N PRO A 9 -14.83 0.89 41.10
CA PRO A 9 -13.57 0.15 41.14
C PRO A 9 -13.81 -1.35 40.91
N CYS A 10 -12.97 -1.97 40.09
CA CYS A 10 -13.09 -3.36 39.73
C CYS A 10 -12.70 -4.25 40.93
N PRO A 11 -13.51 -5.26 41.31
CA PRO A 11 -13.25 -6.09 42.49
C PRO A 11 -12.04 -7.02 42.33
N CYS A 12 -11.46 -7.14 41.13
CA CYS A 12 -10.24 -7.93 40.90
C CYS A 12 -8.96 -7.28 41.48
N GLY A 13 -9.07 -6.17 42.20
CA GLY A 13 -7.93 -5.47 42.80
C GLY A 13 -7.10 -4.62 41.82
N SER A 14 -7.51 -4.50 40.56
CA SER A 14 -6.73 -3.75 39.54
C SER A 14 -6.75 -2.23 39.70
N GLY A 15 -7.59 -1.68 40.58
CA GLY A 15 -7.80 -0.23 40.74
C GLY A 15 -8.51 0.47 39.57
N LYS A 16 -8.79 -0.23 38.46
CA LYS A 16 -9.46 0.31 37.27
C LYS A 16 -10.99 0.29 37.42
N LYS A 17 -11.71 1.14 36.68
CA LYS A 17 -13.18 1.08 36.58
C LYS A 17 -13.63 -0.26 36.01
N TYR A 18 -14.70 -0.85 36.55
CA TYR A 18 -15.20 -2.18 36.19
C TYR A 18 -15.40 -2.37 34.67
N LYS A 19 -15.98 -1.36 33.98
CA LYS A 19 -16.18 -1.37 32.52
C LYS A 19 -14.91 -1.41 31.66
N LYS A 20 -13.75 -1.07 32.23
CA LYS A 20 -12.44 -1.05 31.55
C LYS A 20 -11.54 -2.21 31.99
N CYS A 21 -12.05 -3.12 32.82
CA CYS A 21 -11.28 -4.23 33.37
C CYS A 21 -11.99 -5.56 33.13
N CYS A 22 -12.76 -6.08 34.09
CA CYS A 22 -13.35 -7.41 34.01
C CYS A 22 -14.65 -7.47 33.21
N LEU A 23 -15.38 -6.35 33.04
CA LEU A 23 -16.67 -6.37 32.34
C LEU A 23 -16.53 -6.81 30.85
N PRO A 24 -15.59 -6.29 30.03
CA PRO A 24 -15.40 -6.79 28.66
C PRO A 24 -14.97 -8.26 28.58
N LEU A 25 -14.34 -8.79 29.66
CA LEU A 25 -13.93 -10.20 29.74
C LEU A 25 -15.14 -11.11 30.02
N GLN A 26 -16.10 -10.65 30.83
CA GLN A 26 -17.33 -11.39 31.12
C GLN A 26 -18.30 -11.40 29.93
N ASP A 27 -18.38 -10.30 29.19
CA ASP A 27 -19.26 -10.17 28.02
C ASP A 27 -18.71 -10.92 26.78
N GLY A 28 -17.54 -11.58 26.87
CA GLY A 28 -16.86 -12.19 25.72
C GLY A 28 -16.37 -11.18 24.67
N LYS A 29 -16.53 -9.87 24.91
CA LYS A 29 -16.19 -8.78 24.00
C LYS A 29 -14.77 -8.26 24.23
N ARG A 30 -13.81 -9.15 24.46
CA ARG A 30 -12.40 -8.77 24.31
C ARG A 30 -12.12 -8.78 22.81
N GLN A 31 -12.43 -7.67 22.14
CA GLN A 31 -11.89 -7.47 20.79
C GLN A 31 -10.37 -7.60 20.94
N PRO A 32 -9.71 -8.50 20.17
CA PRO A 32 -8.27 -8.46 20.10
C PRO A 32 -7.93 -7.03 19.69
N SER A 33 -7.12 -6.36 20.50
CA SER A 33 -6.43 -5.17 20.03
C SER A 33 -5.57 -5.69 18.89
N THR A 34 -6.09 -5.64 17.67
CA THR A 34 -5.25 -5.69 16.48
C THR A 34 -4.14 -4.69 16.79
N PRO A 35 -2.86 -5.11 16.77
CA PRO A 35 -1.81 -4.13 16.84
C PRO A 35 -2.13 -3.18 15.69
N LYS A 36 -2.51 -1.93 16.01
CA LYS A 36 -2.51 -0.88 15.01
C LYS A 36 -1.11 -0.97 14.45
N LYS A 37 -0.97 -1.43 13.20
CA LYS A 37 0.31 -1.43 12.49
C LYS A 37 0.77 0.02 12.60
N GLN A 38 1.63 0.26 13.57
CA GLN A 38 2.27 1.54 13.75
C GLN A 38 3.14 1.59 12.52
N PHE A 39 2.73 2.44 11.57
CA PHE A 39 3.43 2.61 10.32
C PHE A 39 4.78 3.25 10.68
N ILE A 40 5.74 2.40 11.01
CA ILE A 40 7.13 2.80 11.09
C ILE A 40 7.51 2.91 9.63
N ALA A 41 7.64 4.15 9.14
CA ALA A 41 8.22 4.41 7.83
C ALA A 41 9.69 3.96 7.89
N VAL A 42 9.91 2.66 7.74
CA VAL A 42 11.22 2.11 7.44
C VAL A 42 11.43 2.48 5.98
N TYR A 43 12.07 3.62 5.74
CA TYR A 43 12.47 4.03 4.40
C TYR A 43 13.47 3.00 3.88
N THR A 44 12.96 2.03 3.13
CA THR A 44 13.79 1.06 2.44
C THR A 44 14.48 1.75 1.28
N ASP A 45 15.57 1.16 0.78
CA ASP A 45 16.23 1.68 -0.43
C ASP A 45 15.31 1.57 -1.65
N LEU A 46 14.36 0.62 -1.65
CA LEU A 46 13.26 0.54 -2.61
C LEU A 46 12.38 1.80 -2.57
N ASP A 47 11.88 2.21 -1.40
CA ASP A 47 11.01 3.38 -1.27
C ASP A 47 11.70 4.65 -1.75
N LYS A 48 12.98 4.83 -1.39
CA LYS A 48 13.78 5.99 -1.83
C LYS A 48 13.94 6.00 -3.35
N LEU A 49 14.29 4.85 -3.93
CA LEU A 49 14.50 4.73 -5.36
C LEU A 49 13.18 4.94 -6.14
N SER A 50 12.09 4.32 -5.68
CA SER A 50 10.75 4.49 -6.24
C SER A 50 10.25 5.92 -6.16
N ASN A 51 10.42 6.60 -5.01
CA ASN A 51 10.03 8.00 -4.86
C ASN A 51 10.88 8.94 -5.72
N SER A 52 12.19 8.67 -5.88
CA SER A 52 13.05 9.50 -6.74
C SER A 52 12.61 9.52 -8.20
N VAL A 53 11.95 8.46 -8.70
CA VAL A 53 11.37 8.47 -10.04
C VAL A 53 10.27 9.52 -10.16
N VAL A 54 9.42 9.65 -9.14
CA VAL A 54 8.33 10.63 -9.11
C VAL A 54 8.90 12.04 -9.17
N ASP A 55 9.89 12.33 -8.32
CA ASP A 55 10.59 13.61 -8.30
C ASP A 55 11.21 13.93 -9.68
N LEU A 56 11.86 12.95 -10.31
CA LEU A 56 12.43 13.11 -11.65
C LEU A 56 11.38 13.35 -12.75
N ILE A 57 10.19 12.75 -12.64
CA ILE A 57 9.07 13.03 -13.55
C ILE A 57 8.58 14.48 -13.37
N GLU A 58 8.43 14.95 -12.12
CA GLU A 58 8.03 16.32 -11.82
C GLU A 58 9.05 17.34 -12.31
N GLU A 59 10.34 17.01 -12.25
CA GLU A 59 11.44 17.80 -12.82
C GLU A 59 11.57 17.66 -14.36
N ASN A 60 10.71 16.88 -15.01
CA ASN A 60 10.75 16.55 -16.44
C ASN A 60 12.09 15.90 -16.90
N LYS A 61 12.80 15.24 -15.99
CA LYS A 61 14.03 14.48 -16.24
C LYS A 61 13.72 13.03 -16.61
N LEU A 62 12.99 12.86 -17.71
CA LEU A 62 12.36 11.58 -18.05
C LEU A 62 13.37 10.47 -18.37
N ASP A 63 14.54 10.80 -18.92
CA ASP A 63 15.58 9.80 -19.20
C ASP A 63 16.24 9.26 -17.93
N GLU A 64 16.48 10.13 -16.94
CA GLU A 64 16.96 9.73 -15.62
C GLU A 64 15.89 8.92 -14.88
N ALA A 65 14.62 9.36 -14.95
CA ALA A 65 13.48 8.64 -14.38
C ALA A 65 13.35 7.22 -14.96
N GLU A 66 13.54 7.07 -16.27
CA GLU A 66 13.56 5.77 -16.95
C GLU A 66 14.72 4.90 -16.47
N ALA A 67 15.93 5.46 -16.37
CA ALA A 67 17.11 4.74 -15.92
C ALA A 67 16.94 4.20 -14.49
N VAL A 68 16.40 5.03 -13.58
CA VAL A 68 16.08 4.64 -12.21
C VAL A 68 14.98 3.56 -12.18
N SER A 69 13.95 3.70 -13.01
CA SER A 69 12.88 2.70 -13.10
C SER A 69 13.37 1.35 -13.63
N ARG A 70 14.32 1.35 -14.57
CA ARG A 70 15.00 0.12 -15.04
C ARG A 70 15.86 -0.50 -13.96
N ARG A 71 16.53 0.31 -13.14
CA ARG A 71 17.26 -0.16 -11.97
C ARG A 71 16.31 -0.79 -10.95
N LEU A 72 15.15 -0.21 -10.69
CA LEU A 72 14.13 -0.81 -9.83
C LEU A 72 13.75 -2.22 -10.30
N LEU A 73 13.53 -2.41 -11.61
CA LEU A 73 13.24 -3.74 -12.18
C LEU A 73 14.39 -4.74 -12.03
N ALA A 74 15.64 -4.28 -12.08
CA ALA A 74 16.81 -5.14 -11.98
C ALA A 74 17.11 -5.52 -10.52
N ASP A 75 17.06 -4.54 -9.62
CA ASP A 75 17.43 -4.70 -8.21
C ASP A 75 16.29 -5.33 -7.39
N TYR A 76 15.03 -5.11 -7.79
CA TYR A 76 13.83 -5.57 -7.09
C TYR A 76 12.82 -6.24 -8.05
N PRO A 77 13.18 -7.36 -8.71
CA PRO A 77 12.34 -8.01 -9.71
C PRO A 77 11.05 -8.63 -9.15
N ASP A 78 10.97 -8.82 -7.83
CA ASP A 78 9.82 -9.31 -7.08
C ASP A 78 8.94 -8.18 -6.53
N GLN A 79 9.20 -6.94 -6.94
CA GLN A 79 8.44 -5.75 -6.56
C GLN A 79 7.79 -5.10 -7.77
N ILE A 80 6.57 -4.60 -7.59
CA ILE A 80 5.78 -3.99 -8.67
C ILE A 80 6.30 -2.59 -9.09
N ASP A 81 7.09 -1.95 -8.22
CA ASP A 81 7.56 -0.57 -8.36
C ASP A 81 8.19 -0.29 -9.71
N GLY A 82 9.13 -1.11 -10.18
CA GLY A 82 9.82 -0.86 -11.45
C GLY A 82 8.87 -0.85 -12.66
N LEU A 83 7.86 -1.73 -12.68
CA LEU A 83 6.85 -1.78 -13.75
C LEU A 83 5.94 -0.56 -13.69
N ASN A 84 5.44 -0.24 -12.50
CA ASN A 84 4.57 0.90 -12.28
C ASN A 84 5.27 2.24 -12.60
N ARG A 85 6.53 2.39 -12.18
CA ARG A 85 7.34 3.58 -12.43
C ARG A 85 7.68 3.75 -13.91
N LEU A 86 8.03 2.68 -14.63
CA LEU A 86 8.19 2.77 -16.09
C LEU A 86 6.92 3.21 -16.80
N ALA A 87 5.75 2.69 -16.39
CA ALA A 87 4.48 3.11 -16.96
C ALA A 87 4.24 4.61 -16.80
N GLN A 88 4.50 5.15 -15.60
CA GLN A 88 4.38 6.59 -15.30
C GLN A 88 5.38 7.43 -16.11
N VAL A 89 6.63 6.98 -16.26
CA VAL A 89 7.64 7.68 -17.07
C VAL A 89 7.20 7.77 -18.54
N TYR A 90 6.73 6.67 -19.13
CA TYR A 90 6.26 6.69 -20.51
C TYR A 90 4.98 7.49 -20.69
N GLU A 91 4.10 7.51 -19.69
CA GLU A 91 2.92 8.38 -19.68
C GLU A 91 3.33 9.85 -19.69
N ALA A 92 4.25 10.25 -18.81
CA ALA A 92 4.78 11.61 -18.74
C ALA A 92 5.49 12.03 -20.04
N ARG A 93 6.14 11.09 -20.74
CA ARG A 93 6.76 11.32 -22.05
C ARG A 93 5.75 11.40 -23.21
N GLY A 94 4.48 11.10 -22.97
CA GLY A 94 3.44 11.02 -24.00
C GLY A 94 3.48 9.75 -24.85
N GLU A 95 4.33 8.77 -24.49
CA GLU A 95 4.46 7.48 -25.17
C GLU A 95 3.37 6.50 -24.70
N LYS A 96 2.09 6.84 -24.97
CA LYS A 96 0.91 6.10 -24.48
C LYS A 96 0.95 4.60 -24.77
N GLY A 97 1.48 4.19 -25.93
CA GLY A 97 1.64 2.77 -26.30
C GLY A 97 2.54 2.01 -25.32
N LYS A 98 3.70 2.59 -24.97
CA LYS A 98 4.60 1.99 -23.98
C LYS A 98 4.04 2.08 -22.57
N ALA A 99 3.38 3.18 -22.21
CA ALA A 99 2.72 3.32 -20.91
C ALA A 99 1.68 2.20 -20.71
N ALA A 100 0.84 1.94 -21.72
CA ALA A 100 -0.14 0.85 -21.72
C ALA A 100 0.52 -0.53 -21.59
N GLU A 101 1.65 -0.75 -22.26
CA GLU A 101 2.42 -2.00 -22.16
C GLU A 101 2.89 -2.25 -20.71
N TYR A 102 3.49 -1.26 -20.07
CA TYR A 102 4.01 -1.41 -18.70
C TYR A 102 2.91 -1.48 -17.64
N TYR A 103 1.80 -0.74 -17.78
CA TYR A 103 0.62 -0.95 -16.94
C TYR A 103 0.04 -2.36 -17.12
N GLY A 104 0.06 -2.92 -18.34
CA GLY A 104 -0.34 -4.30 -18.60
C GLY A 104 0.56 -5.31 -17.88
N LYS A 105 1.88 -5.14 -17.97
CA LYS A 105 2.84 -5.97 -17.22
C LYS A 105 2.62 -5.87 -15.70
N ALA A 106 2.34 -4.68 -15.18
CA ALA A 106 2.04 -4.48 -13.77
C ALA A 106 0.73 -5.19 -13.35
N ALA A 107 -0.30 -5.16 -14.20
CA ALA A 107 -1.53 -5.92 -13.96
C ALA A 107 -1.27 -7.44 -13.90
N ASP A 108 -0.47 -7.97 -14.82
CA ASP A 108 -0.16 -9.40 -14.86
C ASP A 108 0.73 -9.82 -13.68
N PHE A 109 1.68 -8.98 -13.29
CA PHE A 109 2.46 -9.16 -12.05
C PHE A 109 1.54 -9.22 -10.83
N ALA A 110 0.65 -8.23 -10.66
CA ALA A 110 -0.28 -8.16 -9.54
C ALA A 110 -1.19 -9.40 -9.45
N LYS A 111 -1.68 -9.92 -10.59
CA LYS A 111 -2.46 -11.17 -10.62
C LYS A 111 -1.68 -12.39 -10.15
N SER A 112 -0.38 -12.41 -10.39
CA SER A 112 0.49 -13.57 -10.09
C SER A 112 1.04 -13.59 -8.67
N MET A 113 0.97 -12.46 -7.95
CA MET A 113 1.63 -12.29 -6.66
C MET A 113 0.63 -12.28 -5.49
N PRO A 114 0.90 -13.03 -4.39
CA PRO A 114 0.10 -12.92 -3.18
C PRO A 114 0.28 -11.52 -2.56
N GLY A 115 -0.83 -10.87 -2.20
CA GLY A 115 -0.82 -9.56 -1.55
C GLY A 115 -1.46 -8.43 -2.36
N PHE A 116 -1.75 -8.66 -3.64
CA PHE A 116 -2.61 -7.78 -4.43
C PHE A 116 -4.04 -8.31 -4.43
N ASP A 117 -5.01 -7.40 -4.28
CA ASP A 117 -6.43 -7.69 -4.45
C ASP A 117 -6.89 -7.44 -5.88
N GLN A 118 -8.12 -7.86 -6.18
CA GLN A 118 -8.71 -7.65 -7.50
C GLN A 118 -8.84 -6.16 -7.84
N GLU A 119 -9.08 -5.30 -6.85
CA GLU A 119 -9.18 -3.84 -7.07
C GLU A 119 -7.85 -3.26 -7.57
N SER A 120 -6.72 -3.73 -7.04
CA SER A 120 -5.38 -3.34 -7.50
C SER A 120 -5.14 -3.74 -8.96
N VAL A 121 -5.55 -4.96 -9.33
CA VAL A 121 -5.45 -5.45 -10.71
C VAL A 121 -6.33 -4.61 -11.64
N ASP A 122 -7.57 -4.37 -11.24
CA ASP A 122 -8.54 -3.60 -12.01
C ASP A 122 -8.08 -2.15 -12.20
N TRP A 123 -7.41 -1.57 -11.19
CA TRP A 123 -6.79 -0.26 -11.31
C TRP A 123 -5.75 -0.23 -12.44
N TYR A 124 -4.81 -1.18 -12.50
CA TYR A 124 -3.83 -1.24 -13.59
C TYR A 124 -4.50 -1.43 -14.96
N LEU A 125 -5.51 -2.29 -15.06
CA LEU A 125 -6.26 -2.51 -16.31
C LEU A 125 -7.04 -1.25 -16.75
N SER A 126 -7.53 -0.46 -15.80
CA SER A 126 -8.15 0.83 -16.09
C SER A 126 -7.13 1.82 -16.69
N GLN A 127 -5.87 1.80 -16.23
CA GLN A 127 -4.80 2.63 -16.80
C GLN A 127 -4.46 2.19 -18.22
N VAL A 128 -4.39 0.89 -18.49
CA VAL A 128 -4.21 0.35 -19.86
C VAL A 128 -5.30 0.86 -20.78
N SER A 129 -6.56 0.80 -20.34
CA SER A 129 -7.70 1.33 -21.11
C SER A 129 -7.57 2.83 -21.34
N ARG A 130 -7.27 3.61 -20.29
CA ARG A 130 -7.08 5.07 -20.37
C ARG A 130 -5.99 5.46 -21.37
N MET A 131 -4.87 4.74 -21.41
CA MET A 131 -3.78 5.00 -22.36
C MET A 131 -4.19 4.73 -23.81
N LYS A 132 -5.08 3.76 -24.05
CA LYS A 132 -5.57 3.39 -25.39
C LYS A 132 -6.74 4.24 -25.88
N SER A 133 -7.53 4.81 -24.98
CA SER A 133 -8.75 5.57 -25.32
C SER A 133 -8.52 7.04 -25.66
N GLY A 134 -7.27 7.49 -25.76
CA GLY A 134 -6.93 8.90 -25.98
C GLY A 134 -6.28 9.20 -27.34
N ASP A 135 -6.67 8.48 -28.39
CA ASP A 135 -6.34 8.78 -29.79
C ASP A 135 -7.49 9.55 -30.46
#